data_AF-K7RP21-F1
#
_entry.id   AF-K7RP21-F1
#
_cell.length_a   1.000
_cell.length_b   1.000
_cell.length_c   1.000
_cell.angle_alpha   90.00
_cell.angle_beta   90.00
_cell.angle_gamma   90.00
#
_symmetry.space_group_name_H-M   'P 1'
#
loop_
_entity.id
_entity.type
_entity.pdbx_description
1 polymer ?
#
loop_
_entity_poly.entity_id
_entity_poly.type
_entity_poly.pdbx_seq_one_letter_code
_entity_poly.pdbx_strand_id
1 'polypeptide(L)'
;MVTRGGRLWALILAPLLALASQGCAGAETPREDPEPATSVAPEVPAKMERFEFRSGQITRFPRPVVLQRLRNRDWVTLASGRTGADGRFRFTLSIEAITTLRALSPSTTYRGRSYPEVATTPVTVRPVDQIVNLATASTSDPLRLTVVTHPVRPGRTVTLQRRLGRDWVASGTGTVDSSGRLLLRLRRPAAPTDYRVRMAGWNGAPPLTSAAISVAGSDPDATGCTSTVLTIIAHQDDDIIFMNPDLQNDLDAGACATTVFLTAGDSGNGEQYWKDREVGPELAYATMIGLDAGQEWTRSERTFAGHEVRVSTSPGAGRVTLYSLRLPDGALDGNGTRTTGNQSMIKLLDHRIASIAPLDGTARYDRTGLIATVRAIAASTRARTVRIQDGRPQQNDHADHMAGARIAAEALAGTGTRVVAYRGYGIRSEPPNVSGEPLARKTRALLSYQAYDPELCRSADRCPEGDTALWVRRQYRVPPIAPR
;
A
#
# COMPACT_ATOMS: atom_id res chain seq x y z
N MET A 1 -26.14 59.71 45.78
CA MET A 1 -24.91 59.57 46.56
C MET A 1 -23.73 59.49 45.59
N VAL A 2 -23.05 60.63 45.39
CA VAL A 2 -21.60 60.86 45.15
C VAL A 2 -20.82 59.99 44.13
N THR A 3 -20.50 60.63 42.98
CA THR A 3 -19.25 60.72 42.15
C THR A 3 -18.43 59.47 41.77
N ARG A 4 -18.11 59.12 40.51
CA ARG A 4 -17.38 59.78 39.36
C ARG A 4 -15.90 60.17 39.58
N GLY A 5 -15.01 59.52 38.82
CA GLY A 5 -13.70 59.99 38.32
C GLY A 5 -13.43 59.25 36.98
N GLY A 6 -12.97 59.81 35.86
CA GLY A 6 -11.93 60.82 35.59
C GLY A 6 -10.65 60.06 35.15
N ARG A 7 -9.93 60.31 34.04
CA ARG A 7 -9.85 61.42 33.08
C ARG A 7 -9.11 61.01 31.77
N LEU A 8 -9.57 61.64 30.68
CA LEU A 8 -8.95 62.31 29.52
C LEU A 8 -7.92 61.68 28.54
N TRP A 9 -8.31 61.86 27.27
CA TRP A 9 -7.57 61.96 26.00
C TRP A 9 -6.97 63.36 25.78
N ALA A 10 -6.00 63.47 24.85
CA ALA A 10 -5.71 64.71 24.14
C ALA A 10 -5.32 64.46 22.66
N LEU A 11 -6.13 65.00 21.76
CA LEU A 11 -5.94 65.17 20.31
C LEU A 11 -5.89 66.68 20.09
N ILE A 12 -4.93 67.21 19.32
CA ILE A 12 -4.98 68.59 18.81
C ILE A 12 -4.64 68.61 17.32
N LEU A 13 -5.61 69.11 16.57
CA LEU A 13 -5.57 69.52 15.17
C LEU A 13 -5.23 71.01 15.10
N ALA A 14 -4.55 71.47 14.04
CA ALA A 14 -4.52 72.89 13.66
C ALA A 14 -4.53 73.02 12.11
N PRO A 15 -5.35 73.94 11.51
CA PRO A 15 -5.41 74.16 10.06
C PRO A 15 -4.99 75.57 9.58
N LEU A 16 -4.93 75.72 8.24
CA LEU A 16 -4.88 76.92 7.37
C LEU A 16 -3.48 77.58 7.19
N LEU A 17 -3.05 78.10 6.03
CA LEU A 17 -3.71 78.85 4.94
C LEU A 17 -2.81 78.84 3.67
N ALA A 18 -3.39 79.11 2.49
CA ALA A 18 -2.78 78.99 1.16
C ALA A 18 -1.87 80.17 0.72
N LEU A 19 -0.90 79.89 -0.15
CA LEU A 19 -0.30 80.87 -1.08
C LEU A 19 -0.11 80.22 -2.45
N ALA A 20 -0.63 80.89 -3.48
CA ALA A 20 -0.45 80.55 -4.88
C ALA A 20 0.88 81.11 -5.39
N SER A 21 1.68 80.27 -6.07
CA SER A 21 2.72 80.71 -6.99
C SER A 21 2.56 79.97 -8.32
N GLN A 22 2.15 80.71 -9.35
CA GLN A 22 2.28 80.30 -10.74
C GLN A 22 3.71 80.64 -11.20
N GLY A 23 4.35 79.72 -11.91
CA GLY A 23 5.53 80.03 -12.72
C GLY A 23 6.71 79.09 -12.53
N CYS A 24 6.69 77.97 -13.26
CA CYS A 24 7.70 77.63 -14.27
C CYS A 24 7.34 76.24 -14.82
N ALA A 25 6.89 76.20 -16.07
CA ALA A 25 6.70 74.96 -16.82
C ALA A 25 8.06 74.29 -16.98
N GLY A 26 8.40 73.36 -16.08
CA GLY A 26 9.41 72.37 -16.33
C GLY A 26 8.95 71.54 -17.51
N ALA A 27 9.80 71.40 -18.53
CA ALA A 27 9.56 70.54 -19.67
C ALA A 27 9.07 69.17 -19.18
N GLU A 28 7.87 68.75 -19.61
CA GLU A 28 7.43 67.37 -19.44
C GLU A 28 8.47 66.49 -20.13
N THR A 29 9.31 65.84 -19.32
CA THR A 29 10.02 64.65 -19.76
C THR A 29 8.95 63.68 -20.28
N PRO A 30 9.07 63.17 -21.51
CA PRO A 30 8.15 62.15 -21.99
C PRO A 30 8.16 61.02 -20.96
N ARG A 31 7.00 60.70 -20.38
CA ARG A 31 6.85 59.44 -19.65
C ARG A 31 7.12 58.35 -20.67
N GLU A 32 8.32 57.77 -20.63
CA GLU A 32 8.58 56.48 -21.27
C GLU A 32 7.65 55.49 -20.58
N ASP A 33 6.61 55.06 -21.30
CA ASP A 33 5.85 53.90 -20.87
C ASP A 33 6.86 52.75 -20.67
N PRO A 34 6.94 52.16 -19.46
CA PRO A 34 7.93 51.14 -19.18
C PRO A 34 7.77 49.98 -20.17
N GLU A 35 8.89 49.43 -20.64
CA GLU A 35 8.86 48.25 -21.50
C GLU A 35 7.97 47.16 -20.88
N PRO A 36 7.06 46.54 -21.67
CA PRO A 36 6.25 45.45 -21.15
C PRO A 36 7.14 44.35 -20.59
N ALA A 37 6.97 44.07 -19.30
CA ALA A 37 7.82 43.10 -18.60
C ALA A 37 7.83 41.75 -19.34
N THR A 38 9.03 41.21 -19.54
CA THR A 38 9.19 39.86 -20.10
C THR A 38 8.64 38.85 -19.10
N SER A 39 7.70 38.03 -19.53
CA SER A 39 7.04 37.02 -18.71
C SER A 39 6.92 35.69 -19.46
N VAL A 40 6.80 34.63 -18.67
CA VAL A 40 6.64 33.26 -19.14
C VAL A 40 5.35 32.72 -18.54
N ALA A 41 4.48 32.16 -19.37
CA ALA A 41 3.16 31.68 -18.96
C ALA A 41 2.91 30.23 -19.44
N PRO A 42 2.74 29.24 -18.54
CA PRO A 42 2.86 29.36 -17.07
C PRO A 42 4.30 29.66 -16.63
N GLU A 43 4.47 30.31 -15.48
CA GLU A 43 5.78 30.73 -14.95
C GLU A 43 6.73 29.53 -14.73
N VAL A 44 6.17 28.41 -14.27
CA VAL A 44 6.88 27.14 -14.08
C VAL A 44 6.26 26.10 -15.03
N PRO A 45 6.71 26.02 -16.29
CA PRO A 45 6.21 25.01 -17.23
C PRO A 45 6.70 23.62 -16.85
N ALA A 46 5.90 22.59 -17.11
CA ALA A 46 6.41 21.23 -17.11
C ALA A 46 7.29 21.00 -18.34
N LYS A 47 8.24 20.05 -18.26
CA LYS A 47 8.99 19.61 -19.45
C LYS A 47 8.03 19.23 -20.57
N MET A 48 8.32 19.71 -21.78
CA MET A 48 7.49 19.54 -22.98
C MET A 48 6.11 20.23 -22.97
N GLU A 49 5.74 20.92 -21.90
CA GLU A 49 4.56 21.77 -21.91
C GLU A 49 4.80 22.96 -22.84
N ARG A 50 3.81 23.27 -23.69
CA ARG A 50 3.81 24.54 -24.43
C ARG A 50 3.55 25.69 -23.46
N PHE A 51 4.47 26.65 -23.45
CA PHE A 51 4.35 27.89 -22.72
C PHE A 51 4.50 29.08 -23.66
N GLU A 52 4.02 30.23 -23.22
CA GLU A 52 4.17 31.49 -23.93
C GLU A 52 5.30 32.32 -23.33
N PHE A 53 6.24 32.72 -24.18
CA PHE A 53 7.13 33.85 -23.92
C PHE A 53 6.39 35.11 -24.35
N ARG A 54 6.12 36.03 -23.42
CA ARG A 54 5.43 37.29 -23.66
C ARG A 54 6.35 38.44 -23.31
N SER A 55 6.45 39.42 -24.19
CA SER A 55 7.27 40.61 -23.93
C SER A 55 6.80 41.77 -24.82
N GLY A 56 7.44 42.91 -24.69
CA GLY A 56 7.28 44.01 -25.61
C GLY A 56 8.51 44.89 -25.64
N GLN A 57 8.59 45.72 -26.67
CA GLN A 57 9.66 46.68 -26.88
C GLN A 57 9.05 47.99 -27.33
N ILE A 58 9.66 49.12 -26.96
CA ILE A 58 9.16 50.44 -27.35
C ILE A 58 9.30 50.58 -28.87
N THR A 59 8.16 50.60 -29.58
CA THR A 59 8.09 50.87 -31.02
C THR A 59 6.74 51.50 -31.36
N ARG A 60 6.70 52.23 -32.49
CA ARG A 60 5.47 52.84 -33.05
C ARG A 60 4.99 52.16 -34.33
N PHE A 61 5.64 51.06 -34.70
CA PHE A 61 5.31 50.27 -35.89
C PHE A 61 5.71 48.80 -35.70
N PRO A 62 5.03 47.86 -36.38
CA PRO A 62 5.43 46.45 -36.38
C PRO A 62 6.83 46.25 -36.96
N ARG A 63 7.77 45.73 -36.16
CA ARG A 63 9.14 45.40 -36.62
C ARG A 63 9.44 43.90 -36.46
N PRO A 64 10.38 43.34 -37.23
CA PRO A 64 10.83 41.96 -37.05
C PRO A 64 11.36 41.75 -35.63
N VAL A 65 11.05 40.60 -35.03
CA VAL A 65 11.55 40.17 -33.73
C VAL A 65 11.89 38.69 -33.79
N VAL A 66 13.02 38.29 -33.22
CA VAL A 66 13.45 36.89 -33.15
C VAL A 66 13.58 36.45 -31.69
N LEU A 67 13.05 35.27 -31.36
CA LEU A 67 13.29 34.62 -30.08
C LEU A 67 14.61 33.86 -30.17
N GLN A 68 15.49 34.06 -29.20
CA GLN A 68 16.80 33.42 -29.13
C GLN A 68 16.96 32.66 -27.81
N ARG A 69 17.72 31.56 -27.85
CA ARG A 69 18.24 30.86 -26.65
C ARG A 69 19.73 31.08 -26.48
N LEU A 70 20.19 31.11 -25.24
CA LEU A 70 21.62 31.11 -24.94
C LEU A 70 22.19 29.69 -25.02
N ARG A 71 23.27 29.50 -25.76
CA ARG A 71 24.03 28.26 -25.86
C ARG A 71 25.51 28.58 -25.96
N ASN A 72 26.33 28.08 -25.03
CA ASN A 72 27.79 28.30 -25.03
C ASN A 72 28.21 29.78 -25.14
N ARG A 73 27.48 30.68 -24.44
CA ARG A 73 27.62 32.15 -24.50
C ARG A 73 27.11 32.82 -25.79
N ASP A 74 26.69 32.05 -26.78
CA ASP A 74 26.11 32.56 -28.02
C ASP A 74 24.59 32.52 -28.03
N TRP A 75 23.96 33.49 -28.70
CA TRP A 75 22.52 33.54 -28.89
C TRP A 75 22.11 32.89 -30.19
N VAL A 76 21.30 31.83 -30.08
CA VAL A 76 20.82 31.03 -31.22
C VAL A 76 19.34 31.27 -31.43
N THR A 77 18.94 31.66 -32.63
CA THR A 77 17.53 31.88 -33.00
C THR A 77 16.72 30.58 -32.89
N LEU A 78 15.57 30.66 -32.21
CA LEU A 78 14.59 29.60 -32.06
C LEU A 78 13.35 29.83 -32.92
N ALA A 79 12.89 31.08 -32.99
CA ALA A 79 11.69 31.47 -33.72
C ALA A 79 11.80 32.91 -34.20
N SER A 80 11.02 33.27 -35.21
CA SER A 80 10.93 34.64 -35.74
C SER A 80 9.48 35.08 -35.82
N GLY A 81 9.24 36.38 -35.72
CA GLY A 81 7.92 36.98 -35.74
C GLY A 81 8.00 38.49 -35.96
N ARG A 82 6.92 39.19 -35.61
CA ARG A 82 6.86 40.65 -35.64
C ARG A 82 6.23 41.17 -34.36
N THR A 83 6.64 42.36 -33.93
CA THR A 83 5.95 43.10 -32.89
C THR A 83 4.58 43.57 -33.39
N GLY A 84 3.63 43.75 -32.48
CA GLY A 84 2.46 44.59 -32.72
C GLY A 84 2.86 46.05 -32.96
N ALA A 85 1.90 46.87 -33.39
CA ALA A 85 2.09 48.32 -33.48
C ALA A 85 2.28 48.97 -32.09
N ASP A 86 1.75 48.31 -31.04
CA ASP A 86 1.96 48.62 -29.62
C ASP A 86 3.24 48.00 -29.04
N GLY A 87 4.06 47.36 -29.89
CA GLY A 87 5.34 46.75 -29.51
C GLY A 87 5.26 45.42 -28.80
N ARG A 88 4.06 44.89 -28.50
CA ARG A 88 3.89 43.60 -27.84
C ARG A 88 4.06 42.43 -28.80
N PHE A 89 4.56 41.31 -28.30
CA PHE A 89 4.67 40.07 -29.06
C PHE A 89 4.60 38.85 -28.14
N ARG A 90 4.34 37.69 -28.75
CA ARG A 90 4.36 36.39 -28.06
C ARG A 90 4.98 35.32 -28.94
N PHE A 91 5.67 34.39 -28.29
CA PHE A 91 6.14 33.15 -28.90
C PHE A 91 5.65 31.96 -28.09
N THR A 92 5.16 30.91 -28.75
CA THR A 92 4.77 29.66 -28.11
C THR A 92 5.84 28.61 -28.41
N LEU A 93 6.36 27.97 -27.36
CA LEU A 93 7.40 26.96 -27.49
C LEU A 93 7.31 25.93 -26.36
N SER A 94 8.04 24.83 -26.51
CA SER A 94 8.23 23.78 -25.50
C SER A 94 9.72 23.51 -25.35
N ILE A 95 10.18 23.29 -24.12
CA ILE A 95 11.59 23.00 -23.81
C ILE A 95 11.67 21.86 -22.78
N GLU A 96 12.78 21.11 -22.79
CA GLU A 96 13.05 20.01 -21.85
C GLU A 96 14.10 20.37 -20.79
N ALA A 97 15.00 21.30 -21.12
CA ALA A 97 16.12 21.69 -20.29
C ALA A 97 16.05 23.17 -19.91
N ILE A 98 16.75 23.53 -18.82
CA ILE A 98 16.90 24.92 -18.39
C ILE A 98 17.45 25.73 -19.56
N THR A 99 16.70 26.75 -19.97
CA THR A 99 17.01 27.55 -21.16
C THR A 99 16.86 29.02 -20.84
N THR A 100 17.90 29.80 -21.09
CA THR A 100 17.82 31.27 -21.04
C THR A 100 17.38 31.79 -22.40
N LEU A 101 16.31 32.59 -22.41
CA LEU A 101 15.66 33.14 -23.59
C LEU A 101 15.76 34.66 -23.59
N ARG A 102 15.89 35.25 -24.78
CA ARG A 102 15.65 36.67 -25.01
C ARG A 102 14.96 36.87 -26.36
N ALA A 103 14.31 38.00 -26.55
CA ALA A 103 13.89 38.44 -27.86
C ALA A 103 14.81 39.56 -28.37
N LEU A 104 15.11 39.53 -29.66
CA LEU A 104 15.95 40.51 -30.35
C LEU A 104 15.18 41.07 -31.54
N SER A 105 15.02 42.38 -31.60
CA SER A 105 14.56 43.06 -32.81
C SER A 105 15.78 43.65 -33.52
N PRO A 106 16.20 43.11 -34.68
CA PRO A 106 17.38 43.60 -35.39
C PRO A 106 17.16 45.03 -35.87
N SER A 107 18.25 45.76 -36.13
CA SER A 107 18.17 47.11 -36.71
C SER A 107 17.30 47.13 -37.98
N THR A 108 16.49 48.16 -38.13
CA THR A 108 15.52 48.23 -39.24
C THR A 108 15.27 49.65 -39.68
N THR A 109 14.85 49.83 -40.93
CA THR A 109 14.45 51.13 -41.49
C THR A 109 12.96 51.17 -41.70
N TYR A 110 12.30 52.20 -41.20
CA TYR A 110 10.88 52.43 -41.39
C TYR A 110 10.62 53.89 -41.76
N ARG A 111 9.93 54.11 -42.88
CA ARG A 111 9.66 55.46 -43.45
C ARG A 111 10.91 56.35 -43.52
N GLY A 112 12.03 55.77 -43.97
CA GLY A 112 13.31 56.48 -44.13
C GLY A 112 14.09 56.74 -42.82
N ARG A 113 13.55 56.38 -41.64
CA ARG A 113 14.24 56.50 -40.35
C ARG A 113 14.83 55.15 -39.93
N SER A 114 16.07 55.16 -39.47
CA SER A 114 16.74 53.98 -38.90
C SER A 114 16.37 53.81 -37.43
N TYR A 115 16.10 52.57 -37.03
CA TYR A 115 15.80 52.17 -35.66
C TYR A 115 16.84 51.15 -35.21
N PRO A 116 17.49 51.36 -34.05
CA PRO A 116 18.56 50.49 -33.59
C PRO A 116 18.02 49.10 -33.22
N GLU A 117 18.95 48.15 -33.11
CA GLU A 117 18.67 46.84 -32.52
C GLU A 117 18.24 47.00 -31.05
N VAL A 118 17.25 46.22 -30.63
CA VAL A 118 16.76 46.20 -29.24
C VAL A 118 16.59 44.77 -28.78
N ALA A 119 17.13 44.45 -27.61
CA ALA A 119 17.01 43.13 -26.98
C ALA A 119 16.25 43.24 -25.66
N THR A 120 15.40 42.26 -25.37
CA THR A 120 14.75 42.16 -24.06
C THR A 120 15.74 41.67 -23.00
N THR A 121 15.49 42.00 -21.74
CA THR A 121 16.16 41.34 -20.60
C THR A 121 16.00 39.82 -20.72
N PRO A 122 17.10 39.05 -20.64
CA PRO A 122 17.02 37.59 -20.66
C PRO A 122 16.19 37.02 -19.51
N VAL A 123 15.38 36.01 -19.78
CA VAL A 123 14.65 35.22 -18.78
C VAL A 123 15.12 33.77 -18.83
N THR A 124 15.38 33.18 -17.66
CA THR A 124 15.74 31.76 -17.58
C THR A 124 14.50 30.93 -17.25
N VAL A 125 14.10 30.09 -18.20
CA VAL A 125 12.98 29.16 -18.02
C VAL A 125 13.52 27.85 -17.47
N ARG A 126 12.95 27.42 -16.35
CA ARG A 126 13.33 26.18 -15.64
C ARG A 126 12.16 25.20 -15.69
N PRO A 127 12.06 24.38 -16.76
CA PRO A 127 10.99 23.40 -16.84
C PRO A 127 11.15 22.35 -15.73
N VAL A 128 10.04 21.95 -15.11
CA VAL A 128 10.03 20.97 -14.02
C VAL A 128 9.52 19.62 -14.48
N ASP A 129 9.96 18.55 -13.82
CA ASP A 129 9.36 17.24 -13.98
C ASP A 129 7.93 17.20 -13.42
N GLN A 130 7.11 16.39 -14.07
CA GLN A 130 5.74 16.15 -13.66
C GLN A 130 5.70 15.09 -12.57
N ILE A 131 4.80 15.25 -11.60
CA ILE A 131 4.56 14.27 -10.54
C ILE A 131 3.06 14.03 -10.45
N VAL A 132 2.68 12.76 -10.23
CA VAL A 132 1.34 12.37 -9.82
C VAL A 132 1.45 11.28 -8.75
N ASN A 133 0.90 11.55 -7.58
CA ASN A 133 0.87 10.62 -6.46
C ASN A 133 -0.56 10.29 -6.08
N LEU A 134 -0.79 9.03 -5.72
CA LEU A 134 -2.05 8.52 -5.19
C LEU A 134 -1.82 8.02 -3.77
N ALA A 135 -2.66 8.44 -2.83
CA ALA A 135 -2.60 7.98 -1.44
C ALA A 135 -4.01 7.76 -0.88
N THR A 136 -4.14 6.85 0.09
CA THR A 136 -5.37 6.67 0.87
C THR A 136 -5.46 7.75 1.95
N ALA A 137 -6.57 8.48 2.00
CA ALA A 137 -6.82 9.50 3.04
C ALA A 137 -7.68 8.98 4.20
N SER A 138 -8.50 7.95 3.97
CA SER A 138 -9.25 7.26 5.02
C SER A 138 -9.50 5.81 4.61
N THR A 139 -9.45 4.92 5.59
CA THR A 139 -9.84 3.52 5.45
C THR A 139 -11.32 3.26 5.83
N SER A 140 -12.08 4.28 6.23
CA SER A 140 -13.54 4.13 6.40
C SER A 140 -14.27 4.03 5.06
N ASP A 141 -15.50 3.52 5.04
CA ASP A 141 -16.41 3.62 3.89
C ASP A 141 -17.25 4.91 4.02
N PRO A 142 -17.29 5.81 3.02
CA PRO A 142 -16.67 5.72 1.69
C PRO A 142 -15.15 5.85 1.72
N LEU A 143 -14.47 5.00 0.92
CA LEU A 143 -13.03 5.08 0.68
C LEU A 143 -12.67 6.43 0.05
N ARG A 144 -11.68 7.10 0.64
CA ARG A 144 -11.20 8.40 0.16
C ARG A 144 -9.77 8.27 -0.33
N LEU A 145 -9.58 8.55 -1.62
CA LEU A 145 -8.27 8.59 -2.25
C LEU A 145 -7.91 10.03 -2.60
N THR A 146 -6.71 10.45 -2.22
CA THR A 146 -6.18 11.77 -2.53
C THR A 146 -5.14 11.63 -3.62
N VAL A 147 -5.32 12.42 -4.68
CA VAL A 147 -4.35 12.62 -5.74
C VAL A 147 -3.65 13.95 -5.50
N VAL A 148 -2.32 13.98 -5.63
CA VAL A 148 -1.52 15.20 -5.61
C VAL A 148 -0.68 15.26 -6.87
N THR A 149 -0.66 16.42 -7.52
CA THR A 149 0.05 16.63 -8.79
C THR A 149 0.98 17.84 -8.71
N HIS A 150 2.05 17.79 -9.50
CA HIS A 150 2.97 18.92 -9.69
C HIS A 150 3.47 18.93 -11.14
N PRO A 151 3.65 20.12 -11.77
CA PRO A 151 3.20 21.43 -11.30
C PRO A 151 1.67 21.52 -11.32
N VAL A 152 1.09 22.45 -10.55
CA VAL A 152 -0.36 22.59 -10.42
C VAL A 152 -0.97 23.06 -11.75
N ARG A 153 -1.89 22.26 -12.30
CA ARG A 153 -2.66 22.57 -13.52
C ARG A 153 -4.14 22.36 -13.24
N PRO A 154 -4.85 23.40 -12.77
CA PRO A 154 -6.26 23.29 -12.43
C PRO A 154 -7.07 22.86 -13.65
N GLY A 155 -8.02 21.94 -13.46
CA GLY A 155 -8.80 21.37 -14.56
C GLY A 155 -8.14 20.17 -15.26
N ARG A 156 -6.87 19.84 -14.95
CA ARG A 156 -6.21 18.67 -15.55
C ARG A 156 -6.91 17.38 -15.15
N THR A 157 -7.31 16.59 -16.14
CA THR A 157 -8.04 15.33 -15.92
C THR A 157 -7.13 14.25 -15.35
N VAL A 158 -7.65 13.53 -14.36
CA VAL A 158 -7.06 12.33 -13.79
C VAL A 158 -8.10 11.21 -13.87
N THR A 159 -7.67 10.05 -14.36
CA THR A 159 -8.50 8.83 -14.42
C THR A 159 -8.03 7.87 -13.34
N LEU A 160 -8.93 7.46 -12.45
CA LEU A 160 -8.70 6.35 -11.53
C LEU A 160 -8.80 5.04 -12.31
N GLN A 161 -7.83 4.16 -12.12
CA GLN A 161 -7.83 2.82 -12.67
C GLN A 161 -7.79 1.81 -11.55
N ARG A 162 -8.60 0.77 -11.67
CA ARG A 162 -8.62 -0.40 -10.79
C ARG A 162 -7.99 -1.59 -11.51
N ARG A 163 -7.25 -2.41 -10.78
CA ARG A 163 -6.69 -3.65 -11.31
C ARG A 163 -7.75 -4.75 -11.42
N LEU A 164 -7.85 -5.38 -12.59
CA LEU A 164 -8.70 -6.54 -12.86
C LEU A 164 -7.85 -7.60 -13.57
N GLY A 165 -7.40 -8.62 -12.82
CA GLY A 165 -6.40 -9.57 -13.31
C GLY A 165 -5.08 -8.88 -13.65
N ARG A 166 -4.68 -8.96 -14.93
CA ARG A 166 -3.48 -8.28 -15.46
C ARG A 166 -3.77 -6.87 -16.00
N ASP A 167 -5.04 -6.51 -16.14
CA ASP A 167 -5.46 -5.26 -16.79
C ASP A 167 -5.78 -4.15 -15.80
N TRP A 168 -5.72 -2.92 -16.30
CA TRP A 168 -6.10 -1.71 -15.56
C TRP A 168 -7.32 -1.08 -16.22
N VAL A 169 -8.45 -1.13 -15.54
CA VAL A 169 -9.74 -0.65 -16.04
C VAL A 169 -10.10 0.66 -15.37
N ALA A 170 -10.63 1.62 -16.14
CA ALA A 170 -11.07 2.90 -15.59
C ALA A 170 -12.22 2.68 -14.58
N SER A 171 -12.09 3.27 -13.39
CA SER A 171 -13.06 3.16 -12.30
C SER A 171 -13.59 4.52 -11.81
N GLY A 172 -13.10 5.61 -12.39
CA GLY A 172 -13.58 6.96 -12.12
C GLY A 172 -12.70 8.02 -12.78
N THR A 173 -13.18 9.26 -12.78
CA THR A 173 -12.40 10.40 -13.26
C THR A 173 -12.70 11.65 -12.44
N GLY A 174 -11.77 12.60 -12.44
CA GLY A 174 -11.94 13.91 -11.84
C GLY A 174 -10.90 14.87 -12.38
N THR A 175 -10.99 16.13 -11.96
CA THR A 175 -10.06 17.19 -12.35
C THR A 175 -9.33 17.73 -11.14
N VAL A 176 -8.05 18.04 -11.32
CA VAL A 176 -7.22 18.66 -10.29
C VAL A 176 -7.71 20.08 -9.97
N ASP A 177 -7.73 20.45 -8.69
CA ASP A 177 -8.12 21.78 -8.21
C ASP A 177 -6.98 22.81 -8.27
N SER A 178 -7.24 24.02 -7.76
CA SER A 178 -6.26 25.12 -7.70
C SER A 178 -5.06 24.86 -6.79
N SER A 179 -5.11 23.82 -5.96
CA SER A 179 -4.03 23.40 -5.06
C SER A 179 -3.22 22.21 -5.61
N GLY A 180 -3.55 21.72 -6.80
CA GLY A 180 -2.90 20.54 -7.37
C GLY A 180 -3.47 19.22 -6.85
N ARG A 181 -4.64 19.24 -6.19
CA ARG A 181 -5.22 18.07 -5.53
C ARG A 181 -6.52 17.62 -6.21
N LEU A 182 -6.84 16.35 -6.03
CA LEU A 182 -8.14 15.79 -6.37
C LEU A 182 -8.51 14.76 -5.30
N LEU A 183 -9.71 14.89 -4.73
CA LEU A 183 -10.27 13.90 -3.82
C LEU A 183 -11.25 13.00 -4.59
N LEU A 184 -10.92 11.72 -4.70
CA LEU A 184 -11.80 10.70 -5.26
C LEU A 184 -12.53 9.98 -4.12
N ARG A 185 -13.85 9.87 -4.27
CA ARG A 185 -14.71 9.13 -3.33
C ARG A 185 -15.29 7.94 -4.07
N LEU A 186 -15.07 6.76 -3.53
CA LEU A 186 -15.62 5.52 -4.09
C LEU A 186 -16.10 4.61 -2.96
N ARG A 187 -17.03 3.73 -3.30
CA ARG A 187 -17.38 2.63 -2.40
C ARG A 187 -16.14 1.76 -2.22
N ARG A 188 -15.91 1.29 -0.99
CA ARG A 188 -14.87 0.29 -0.75
C ARG A 188 -15.14 -0.94 -1.63
N PRO A 189 -14.13 -1.48 -2.33
CA PRO A 189 -14.32 -2.67 -3.16
C PRO A 189 -14.68 -3.86 -2.26
N ALA A 190 -15.49 -4.78 -2.76
CA ALA A 190 -15.85 -5.97 -2.00
C ALA A 190 -14.60 -6.84 -1.73
N ALA A 191 -13.79 -7.13 -2.76
CA ALA A 191 -12.51 -7.83 -2.64
C ALA A 191 -11.30 -6.88 -2.59
N PRO A 192 -10.15 -7.30 -2.02
CA PRO A 192 -8.90 -6.57 -2.12
C PRO A 192 -8.50 -6.30 -3.58
N THR A 193 -8.01 -5.10 -3.88
CA THR A 193 -7.66 -4.70 -5.25
C THR A 193 -6.69 -3.53 -5.26
N ASP A 194 -5.93 -3.39 -6.35
CA ASP A 194 -5.01 -2.27 -6.53
C ASP A 194 -5.68 -1.12 -7.30
N TYR A 195 -5.33 0.11 -6.92
CA TYR A 195 -5.70 1.33 -7.62
C TYR A 195 -4.45 2.10 -8.03
N ARG A 196 -4.51 2.71 -9.22
CA ARG A 196 -3.54 3.73 -9.65
C ARG A 196 -4.29 4.85 -10.35
N VAL A 197 -3.63 5.99 -10.58
CA VAL A 197 -4.20 7.05 -11.41
C VAL A 197 -3.37 7.29 -12.66
N ARG A 198 -4.06 7.64 -13.74
CA ARG A 198 -3.47 8.16 -14.97
C ARG A 198 -3.85 9.63 -15.12
N MET A 199 -2.87 10.50 -14.94
CA MET A 199 -2.98 11.94 -15.21
C MET A 199 -2.86 12.16 -16.73
N ALA A 200 -3.83 12.84 -17.32
CA ALA A 200 -3.86 13.13 -18.75
C ALA A 200 -2.69 14.03 -19.18
N GLY A 201 -2.34 14.04 -20.47
CA GLY A 201 -1.40 15.04 -21.00
C GLY A 201 -1.94 16.47 -20.84
N TRP A 202 -1.07 17.46 -20.87
CA TRP A 202 -1.46 18.87 -20.69
C TRP A 202 -0.65 19.80 -21.59
N ASN A 203 -1.30 20.44 -22.55
CA ASN A 203 -0.68 21.40 -23.47
C ASN A 203 0.62 20.92 -24.16
N GLY A 204 0.77 19.62 -24.41
CA GLY A 204 1.98 19.01 -25.00
C GLY A 204 2.83 18.24 -24.00
N ALA A 205 2.69 18.51 -22.69
CA ALA A 205 3.30 17.67 -21.66
C ALA A 205 2.67 16.27 -21.70
N PRO A 206 3.48 15.20 -21.62
CA PRO A 206 2.99 13.83 -21.73
C PRO A 206 2.09 13.44 -20.54
N PRO A 207 1.21 12.45 -20.71
CA PRO A 207 0.48 11.84 -19.60
C PRO A 207 1.45 11.13 -18.64
N LEU A 208 1.03 10.97 -17.38
CA LEU A 208 1.82 10.29 -16.35
C LEU A 208 0.94 9.36 -15.52
N THR A 209 1.47 8.22 -15.12
CA THR A 209 0.79 7.23 -14.27
C THR A 209 1.46 7.17 -12.91
N SER A 210 0.66 7.15 -11.84
CA SER A 210 1.19 7.01 -10.48
C SER A 210 1.64 5.57 -10.19
N ALA A 211 2.40 5.39 -9.13
CA ALA A 211 2.49 4.09 -8.47
C ALA A 211 1.08 3.59 -8.07
N ALA A 212 0.93 2.27 -8.00
CA ALA A 212 -0.28 1.63 -7.51
C ALA A 212 -0.30 1.58 -5.98
N ILE A 213 -1.49 1.61 -5.41
CA ILE A 213 -1.75 1.37 -3.99
C ILE A 213 -2.71 0.19 -3.86
N SER A 214 -2.50 -0.66 -2.86
CA SER A 214 -3.41 -1.77 -2.55
C SER A 214 -4.46 -1.34 -1.54
N VAL A 215 -5.71 -1.71 -1.80
CA VAL A 215 -6.85 -1.39 -0.95
C VAL A 215 -7.54 -2.69 -0.53
N ALA A 216 -7.67 -2.89 0.77
CA ALA A 216 -8.40 -4.03 1.33
C ALA A 216 -9.89 -4.02 0.96
N GLY A 217 -10.45 -5.21 0.72
CA GLY A 217 -11.87 -5.39 0.49
C GLY A 217 -12.73 -5.08 1.71
N SER A 218 -14.01 -4.76 1.52
CA SER A 218 -15.01 -4.66 2.59
C SER A 218 -15.67 -6.00 2.92
N ASP A 219 -15.60 -6.96 2.00
CA ASP A 219 -16.26 -8.25 2.11
C ASP A 219 -15.21 -9.37 2.11
N PRO A 220 -15.02 -10.09 3.23
CA PRO A 220 -14.12 -11.24 3.28
C PRO A 220 -14.57 -12.39 2.35
N ASP A 221 -15.84 -12.39 1.91
CA ASP A 221 -16.43 -13.42 1.04
C ASP A 221 -16.35 -13.08 -0.47
N ALA A 222 -15.95 -11.85 -0.83
CA ALA A 222 -15.96 -11.36 -2.22
C ALA A 222 -14.77 -11.82 -3.09
N THR A 223 -13.96 -12.73 -2.58
CA THR A 223 -12.82 -13.38 -3.24
C THR A 223 -13.21 -14.25 -4.46
N GLY A 224 -14.51 -14.41 -4.73
CA GLY A 224 -15.02 -15.34 -5.75
C GLY A 224 -15.04 -16.80 -5.26
N CYS A 225 -14.87 -17.02 -3.96
CA CYS A 225 -14.85 -18.35 -3.35
C CYS A 225 -16.25 -18.95 -3.22
N THR A 226 -16.36 -20.27 -3.42
CA THR A 226 -17.62 -21.04 -3.34
C THR A 226 -18.00 -21.39 -1.89
N SER A 227 -17.01 -21.42 -0.99
CA SER A 227 -17.17 -21.66 0.44
C SER A 227 -15.98 -21.11 1.24
N THR A 228 -16.11 -21.04 2.56
CA THR A 228 -15.01 -20.69 3.48
C THR A 228 -14.69 -21.86 4.40
N VAL A 229 -13.40 -22.13 4.59
CA VAL A 229 -12.90 -23.19 5.46
C VAL A 229 -11.87 -22.61 6.41
N LEU A 230 -11.90 -23.06 7.66
CA LEU A 230 -10.99 -22.62 8.70
C LEU A 230 -10.22 -23.81 9.27
N THR A 231 -8.92 -23.63 9.47
CA THR A 231 -8.05 -24.57 10.16
C THR A 231 -7.40 -23.86 11.35
N ILE A 232 -7.42 -24.48 12.54
CA ILE A 232 -6.77 -23.95 13.74
C ILE A 232 -5.81 -25.02 14.25
N ILE A 233 -4.51 -24.72 14.23
CA ILE A 233 -3.43 -25.67 14.46
C ILE A 233 -2.30 -25.07 15.27
N ALA A 234 -1.49 -25.94 15.87
CA ALA A 234 -0.34 -25.55 16.66
C ALA A 234 0.75 -24.91 15.77
N HIS A 235 1.21 -25.64 14.75
CA HIS A 235 2.43 -25.37 14.00
C HIS A 235 2.21 -25.24 12.50
N GLN A 236 3.20 -24.67 11.83
CA GLN A 236 3.12 -24.18 10.45
C GLN A 236 3.00 -25.29 9.39
N ASP A 237 3.30 -26.53 9.73
CA ASP A 237 3.26 -27.71 8.87
C ASP A 237 2.08 -28.66 9.13
N ASP A 238 1.36 -28.48 10.24
CA ASP A 238 0.40 -29.46 10.74
C ASP A 238 -0.76 -29.76 9.78
N ASP A 239 -1.29 -28.75 9.09
CA ASP A 239 -2.36 -28.95 8.11
C ASP A 239 -1.84 -29.60 6.82
N ILE A 240 -0.62 -29.27 6.41
CA ILE A 240 0.07 -29.90 5.29
C ILE A 240 0.26 -31.40 5.58
N ILE A 241 0.71 -31.76 6.79
CA ILE A 241 1.02 -33.14 7.16
C ILE A 241 -0.23 -33.94 7.56
N PHE A 242 -1.15 -33.40 8.35
CA PHE A 242 -2.23 -34.18 8.97
C PHE A 242 -3.61 -33.94 8.35
N MET A 243 -3.83 -32.79 7.70
CA MET A 243 -5.15 -32.38 7.19
C MET A 243 -5.28 -32.43 5.66
N ASN A 244 -4.21 -32.77 4.95
CA ASN A 244 -4.27 -33.15 3.54
C ASN A 244 -4.47 -34.67 3.35
N PRO A 245 -5.31 -35.11 2.37
CA PRO A 245 -5.81 -34.33 1.22
C PRO A 245 -7.13 -33.54 1.44
N ASP A 246 -7.80 -33.65 2.59
CA ASP A 246 -9.07 -32.94 2.81
C ASP A 246 -9.00 -31.42 2.59
N LEU A 247 -7.90 -30.77 3.00
CA LEU A 247 -7.69 -29.34 2.74
C LEU A 247 -7.50 -29.03 1.25
N GLN A 248 -6.67 -29.80 0.54
CA GLN A 248 -6.51 -29.67 -0.91
C GLN A 248 -7.85 -29.84 -1.64
N ASN A 249 -8.70 -30.78 -1.21
CA ASN A 249 -9.99 -31.02 -1.85
C ASN A 249 -10.93 -29.79 -1.74
N ASP A 250 -10.92 -29.09 -0.60
CA ASP A 250 -11.69 -27.85 -0.45
C ASP A 250 -11.17 -26.73 -1.37
N LEU A 251 -9.85 -26.60 -1.48
CA LEU A 251 -9.22 -25.66 -2.41
C LEU A 251 -9.50 -26.04 -3.87
N ASP A 252 -9.55 -27.31 -4.23
CA ASP A 252 -9.93 -27.70 -5.59
C ASP A 252 -11.42 -27.37 -5.86
N ALA A 253 -12.27 -27.46 -4.83
CA ALA A 253 -13.70 -27.13 -4.89
C ALA A 253 -14.02 -25.62 -4.88
N GLY A 254 -13.02 -24.75 -4.83
CA GLY A 254 -13.21 -23.29 -4.88
C GLY A 254 -13.27 -22.61 -3.51
N ALA A 255 -12.93 -23.29 -2.41
CA ALA A 255 -12.95 -22.69 -1.09
C ALA A 255 -11.89 -21.58 -0.93
N CYS A 256 -12.20 -20.62 -0.08
CA CYS A 256 -11.23 -19.75 0.56
C CYS A 256 -10.77 -20.40 1.86
N ALA A 257 -9.46 -20.49 2.06
CA ALA A 257 -8.88 -21.12 3.24
C ALA A 257 -8.35 -20.06 4.20
N THR A 258 -8.74 -20.18 5.46
CA THR A 258 -8.10 -19.48 6.57
C THR A 258 -7.40 -20.48 7.46
N THR A 259 -6.16 -20.19 7.84
CA THR A 259 -5.41 -21.02 8.80
C THR A 259 -4.89 -20.16 9.93
N VAL A 260 -5.06 -20.64 11.15
CA VAL A 260 -4.58 -20.00 12.38
C VAL A 260 -3.50 -20.89 12.97
N PHE A 261 -2.26 -20.40 12.95
CA PHE A 261 -1.12 -20.99 13.63
C PHE A 261 -1.02 -20.38 15.02
N LEU A 262 -1.16 -21.21 16.04
CA LEU A 262 -1.18 -20.75 17.43
C LEU A 262 0.23 -20.44 17.93
N THR A 263 1.23 -21.27 17.58
CA THR A 263 2.62 -21.06 17.98
C THR A 263 3.46 -20.52 16.82
N ALA A 264 4.68 -20.10 17.11
CA ALA A 264 5.69 -19.76 16.12
C ALA A 264 6.43 -21.00 15.59
N GLY A 265 6.19 -22.19 16.16
CA GLY A 265 6.96 -23.40 15.87
C GLY A 265 8.45 -23.20 16.04
N ASP A 266 8.87 -22.37 17.00
CA ASP A 266 10.27 -21.99 17.15
C ASP A 266 11.13 -23.14 17.64
N SER A 267 10.55 -24.13 18.33
CA SER A 267 11.28 -25.23 18.97
C SER A 267 12.46 -24.77 19.85
N GLY A 268 12.40 -23.52 20.34
CA GLY A 268 13.46 -22.86 21.11
C GLY A 268 14.57 -22.20 20.28
N ASN A 269 14.51 -22.27 18.95
CA ASN A 269 15.43 -21.61 18.03
C ASN A 269 15.18 -20.09 17.93
N GLY A 270 16.08 -19.40 17.23
CA GLY A 270 16.10 -17.95 17.13
C GLY A 270 15.03 -17.35 16.20
N GLU A 271 14.98 -16.02 16.17
CA GLU A 271 13.95 -15.26 15.47
C GLU A 271 13.84 -15.55 13.98
N GLN A 272 14.99 -15.71 13.31
CA GLN A 272 15.04 -16.01 11.89
C GLN A 272 14.33 -17.33 11.56
N TYR A 273 14.49 -18.35 12.42
CA TYR A 273 13.92 -19.67 12.18
C TYR A 273 12.39 -19.63 12.14
N TRP A 274 11.74 -19.04 13.15
CA TRP A 274 10.28 -18.97 13.14
C TRP A 274 9.74 -18.04 12.05
N LYS A 275 10.48 -16.99 11.66
CA LYS A 275 10.12 -16.14 10.51
C LYS A 275 10.17 -16.91 9.20
N ASP A 276 11.14 -17.80 9.02
CA ASP A 276 11.20 -18.69 7.86
C ASP A 276 10.02 -19.68 7.89
N ARG A 277 9.67 -20.23 9.06
CA ARG A 277 8.47 -21.06 9.22
C ARG A 277 7.15 -20.31 8.97
N GLU A 278 7.10 -18.97 9.06
CA GLU A 278 5.93 -18.19 8.60
C GLU A 278 5.85 -18.08 7.07
N VAL A 279 6.99 -18.14 6.38
CA VAL A 279 7.06 -18.10 4.91
C VAL A 279 6.76 -19.48 4.32
N GLY A 280 7.21 -20.57 4.94
CA GLY A 280 6.96 -21.94 4.45
C GLY A 280 5.51 -22.23 4.04
N PRO A 281 4.49 -21.93 4.87
CA PRO A 281 3.09 -22.13 4.54
C PRO A 281 2.62 -21.26 3.37
N GLU A 282 3.14 -20.05 3.21
CA GLU A 282 2.82 -19.22 2.04
C GLU A 282 3.20 -19.94 0.74
N LEU A 283 4.36 -20.61 0.70
CA LEU A 283 4.80 -21.38 -0.45
C LEU A 283 4.01 -22.68 -0.62
N ALA A 284 3.73 -23.39 0.47
CA ALA A 284 2.92 -24.60 0.42
C ALA A 284 1.51 -24.31 -0.11
N TYR A 285 0.85 -23.29 0.43
CA TYR A 285 -0.47 -22.88 -0.06
C TYR A 285 -0.41 -22.36 -1.49
N ALA A 286 0.61 -21.59 -1.88
CA ALA A 286 0.80 -21.18 -3.27
C ALA A 286 0.84 -22.38 -4.22
N THR A 287 1.59 -23.44 -3.87
CA THR A 287 1.59 -24.72 -4.60
C THR A 287 0.21 -25.36 -4.64
N MET A 288 -0.52 -25.39 -3.52
CA MET A 288 -1.85 -26.00 -3.42
C MET A 288 -2.92 -25.28 -4.26
N ILE A 289 -2.81 -23.96 -4.43
CA ILE A 289 -3.74 -23.15 -5.26
C ILE A 289 -3.19 -22.81 -6.66
N GLY A 290 -2.04 -23.38 -7.05
CA GLY A 290 -1.47 -23.24 -8.39
C GLY A 290 -0.93 -21.84 -8.70
N LEU A 291 -0.42 -21.12 -7.70
CA LEU A 291 0.30 -19.86 -7.89
C LEU A 291 1.77 -20.11 -8.22
N ASP A 292 2.36 -19.20 -9.00
CA ASP A 292 3.80 -19.23 -9.26
C ASP A 292 4.61 -18.97 -7.98
N ALA A 293 5.68 -19.74 -7.79
CA ALA A 293 6.63 -19.50 -6.71
C ALA A 293 7.26 -18.11 -6.87
N GLY A 294 7.17 -17.27 -5.84
CA GLY A 294 7.74 -15.92 -5.82
C GLY A 294 6.74 -14.77 -5.98
N GLN A 295 5.44 -15.05 -6.15
CA GLN A 295 4.43 -14.00 -6.00
C GLN A 295 4.39 -13.48 -4.56
N GLU A 296 4.37 -12.16 -4.41
CA GLU A 296 4.48 -11.52 -3.10
C GLU A 296 3.16 -11.60 -2.32
N TRP A 297 3.24 -12.16 -1.12
CA TRP A 297 2.12 -12.19 -0.17
C TRP A 297 2.00 -10.85 0.54
N THR A 298 0.76 -10.37 0.70
CA THR A 298 0.52 -9.16 1.47
C THR A 298 0.52 -9.51 2.94
N ARG A 299 1.44 -8.92 3.69
CA ARG A 299 1.54 -9.15 5.13
C ARG A 299 1.17 -7.89 5.91
N SER A 300 0.35 -8.06 6.94
CA SER A 300 -0.25 -6.97 7.73
C SER A 300 -0.51 -7.43 9.15
N GLU A 301 -0.92 -6.51 10.01
CA GLU A 301 -1.36 -6.80 11.36
C GLU A 301 -2.87 -6.54 11.48
N ARG A 302 -3.58 -7.37 12.25
CA ARG A 302 -5.02 -7.18 12.55
C ARG A 302 -5.31 -7.45 14.02
N THR A 303 -6.21 -6.67 14.60
CA THR A 303 -6.58 -6.80 16.01
C THR A 303 -7.81 -7.67 16.21
N PHE A 304 -7.73 -8.66 17.10
CA PHE A 304 -8.83 -9.54 17.49
C PHE A 304 -8.93 -9.61 19.01
N ALA A 305 -10.12 -9.34 19.55
CA ALA A 305 -10.34 -9.28 21.01
C ALA A 305 -9.29 -8.44 21.77
N GLY A 306 -8.81 -7.35 21.15
CA GLY A 306 -7.80 -6.45 21.73
C GLY A 306 -6.34 -6.85 21.50
N HIS A 307 -6.06 -7.97 20.84
CA HIS A 307 -4.70 -8.46 20.58
C HIS A 307 -4.34 -8.35 19.10
N GLU A 308 -3.13 -7.86 18.81
CA GLU A 308 -2.59 -7.81 17.46
C GLU A 308 -2.14 -9.22 17.00
N VAL A 309 -2.47 -9.57 15.76
CA VAL A 309 -2.15 -10.85 15.14
C VAL A 309 -1.59 -10.62 13.74
N ARG A 310 -0.50 -11.33 13.44
CA ARG A 310 0.13 -11.33 12.12
C ARG A 310 -0.78 -11.98 11.09
N VAL A 311 -0.98 -11.31 9.96
CA VAL A 311 -1.80 -11.80 8.85
C VAL A 311 -1.00 -11.80 7.55
N SER A 312 -0.92 -12.96 6.90
CA SER A 312 -0.44 -13.08 5.52
C SER A 312 -1.60 -13.43 4.60
N THR A 313 -1.73 -12.72 3.48
CA THR A 313 -2.82 -12.87 2.51
C THR A 313 -2.26 -13.16 1.12
N SER A 314 -2.79 -14.20 0.47
CA SER A 314 -2.30 -14.64 -0.83
C SER A 314 -2.52 -13.57 -1.92
N PRO A 315 -1.71 -13.58 -2.99
CA PRO A 315 -2.00 -12.84 -4.22
C PRO A 315 -3.39 -13.18 -4.80
N GLY A 316 -3.84 -12.37 -5.77
CA GLY A 316 -5.00 -12.73 -6.61
C GLY A 316 -6.32 -12.81 -5.84
N ALA A 317 -6.69 -11.71 -5.17
CA ALA A 317 -7.90 -11.55 -4.34
C ALA A 317 -7.86 -12.16 -2.93
N GLY A 318 -6.75 -12.76 -2.49
CA GLY A 318 -6.62 -13.18 -1.08
C GLY A 318 -7.37 -14.45 -0.73
N ARG A 319 -7.36 -15.43 -1.64
CA ARG A 319 -8.02 -16.73 -1.49
C ARG A 319 -7.54 -17.51 -0.25
N VAL A 320 -6.29 -17.30 0.16
CA VAL A 320 -5.72 -17.88 1.38
C VAL A 320 -5.34 -16.76 2.34
N THR A 321 -5.72 -16.93 3.61
CA THR A 321 -5.32 -16.05 4.71
C THR A 321 -4.70 -16.87 5.84
N LEU A 322 -3.50 -16.50 6.26
CA LEU A 322 -2.74 -17.16 7.32
C LEU A 322 -2.60 -16.21 8.50
N TYR A 323 -3.01 -16.63 9.68
CA TYR A 323 -2.87 -15.91 10.93
C TYR A 323 -1.80 -16.57 11.79
N SER A 324 -0.80 -15.81 12.22
CA SER A 324 0.23 -16.28 13.15
C SER A 324 0.12 -15.56 14.48
N LEU A 325 -0.22 -16.29 15.54
CA LEU A 325 -0.24 -15.75 16.91
C LEU A 325 1.15 -15.73 17.54
N ARG A 326 2.11 -16.47 16.95
CA ARG A 326 3.53 -16.50 17.33
C ARG A 326 3.77 -16.85 18.80
N LEU A 327 2.89 -17.63 19.43
CA LEU A 327 3.13 -18.11 20.79
C LEU A 327 4.35 -19.03 20.84
N PRO A 328 5.09 -19.10 21.96
CA PRO A 328 6.16 -20.05 22.14
C PRO A 328 5.72 -21.50 21.91
N ASP A 329 6.57 -22.27 21.23
CA ASP A 329 6.45 -23.73 21.15
C ASP A 329 6.60 -24.37 22.55
N GLY A 330 5.66 -25.23 22.88
CA GLY A 330 5.57 -25.94 24.15
C GLY A 330 6.52 -27.13 24.30
N ALA A 331 7.35 -27.43 23.30
CA ALA A 331 8.06 -28.68 23.13
C ALA A 331 7.13 -29.91 23.12
N LEU A 332 7.67 -31.09 22.79
CA LEU A 332 6.91 -32.33 22.70
C LEU A 332 6.07 -32.63 23.96
N ASP A 333 6.60 -32.30 25.14
CA ASP A 333 6.03 -32.63 26.45
C ASP A 333 5.21 -31.49 27.08
N GLY A 334 5.18 -30.30 26.47
CA GLY A 334 4.45 -29.14 26.99
C GLY A 334 5.20 -28.36 28.07
N ASN A 335 6.48 -28.65 28.32
CA ASN A 335 7.30 -27.90 29.26
C ASN A 335 7.80 -26.56 28.71
N GLY A 336 7.67 -26.33 27.40
CA GLY A 336 8.25 -25.18 26.72
C GLY A 336 9.77 -25.29 26.64
N THR A 337 10.38 -24.27 26.04
CA THR A 337 11.83 -24.22 25.87
C THR A 337 12.46 -23.19 26.81
N ARG A 338 13.71 -23.43 27.21
CA ARG A 338 14.42 -22.51 28.12
C ARG A 338 14.55 -21.10 27.55
N THR A 339 14.72 -20.98 26.23
CA THR A 339 14.86 -19.71 25.50
C THR A 339 13.57 -18.88 25.50
N THR A 340 12.42 -19.52 25.69
CA THR A 340 11.10 -18.86 25.76
C THR A 340 10.57 -18.73 27.19
N GLY A 341 11.41 -19.02 28.19
CA GLY A 341 11.03 -18.98 29.60
C GLY A 341 10.14 -20.15 30.03
N ASN A 342 10.20 -21.28 29.31
CA ASN A 342 9.40 -22.47 29.57
C ASN A 342 7.88 -22.20 29.53
N GLN A 343 7.46 -21.21 28.74
CA GLN A 343 6.04 -20.93 28.49
C GLN A 343 5.48 -21.97 27.51
N SER A 344 4.21 -22.34 27.67
CA SER A 344 3.52 -23.23 26.74
C SER A 344 2.01 -23.05 26.83
N MET A 345 1.28 -23.35 25.75
CA MET A 345 -0.17 -23.24 25.73
C MET A 345 -0.83 -24.17 26.77
N ILE A 346 -0.29 -25.39 26.96
CA ILE A 346 -0.86 -26.33 27.94
C ILE A 346 -0.69 -25.81 29.38
N LYS A 347 0.43 -25.15 29.71
CA LYS A 347 0.63 -24.51 31.02
C LYS A 347 -0.37 -23.37 31.25
N LEU A 348 -0.70 -22.61 30.20
CA LEU A 348 -1.71 -21.55 30.28
C LEU A 348 -3.10 -22.14 30.54
N LEU A 349 -3.48 -23.17 29.79
CA LEU A 349 -4.78 -23.85 29.92
C LEU A 349 -4.96 -24.50 31.29
N ASP A 350 -3.89 -25.08 31.84
CA ASP A 350 -3.88 -25.73 33.16
C ASP A 350 -3.67 -24.73 34.32
N HIS A 351 -3.67 -23.42 34.05
CA HIS A 351 -3.41 -22.36 35.03
C HIS A 351 -2.05 -22.45 35.75
N ARG A 352 -1.07 -23.14 35.16
CA ARG A 352 0.32 -23.22 35.67
C ARG A 352 1.13 -21.96 35.36
N ILE A 353 0.70 -21.18 34.37
CA ILE A 353 1.16 -19.82 34.12
C ILE A 353 -0.05 -18.90 33.98
N ALA A 354 0.07 -17.65 34.44
CA ALA A 354 -1.02 -16.68 34.36
C ALA A 354 -1.17 -16.08 32.96
N SER A 355 -0.07 -15.97 32.20
CA SER A 355 -0.07 -15.43 30.85
C SER A 355 1.02 -16.03 30.00
N ILE A 356 0.83 -15.94 28.68
CA ILE A 356 1.79 -16.28 27.63
C ILE A 356 1.96 -15.07 26.71
N ALA A 357 3.16 -14.83 26.20
CA ALA A 357 3.44 -13.74 25.27
C ALA A 357 4.02 -14.28 23.94
N PRO A 358 3.61 -13.74 22.78
CA PRO A 358 4.26 -14.02 21.51
C PRO A 358 5.74 -13.66 21.51
N LEU A 359 6.50 -14.31 20.63
CA LEU A 359 7.95 -14.13 20.53
C LEU A 359 8.39 -12.73 20.08
N ASP A 360 7.50 -11.96 19.45
CA ASP A 360 7.74 -10.58 19.01
C ASP A 360 7.32 -9.52 20.04
N GLY A 361 6.77 -9.94 21.19
CA GLY A 361 6.36 -9.04 22.27
C GLY A 361 5.15 -8.16 21.97
N THR A 362 4.41 -8.43 20.88
CA THR A 362 3.27 -7.60 20.43
C THR A 362 2.05 -7.68 21.34
N ALA A 363 1.91 -8.76 22.11
CA ALA A 363 0.75 -9.02 22.95
C ALA A 363 1.12 -9.79 24.22
N ARG A 364 0.13 -9.95 25.10
CA ARG A 364 0.17 -10.87 26.23
C ARG A 364 -1.22 -11.44 26.43
N TYR A 365 -1.32 -12.76 26.45
CA TYR A 365 -2.59 -13.47 26.59
C TYR A 365 -2.66 -14.14 27.95
N ASP A 366 -3.73 -13.89 28.70
CA ASP A 366 -4.20 -14.88 29.65
C ASP A 366 -5.05 -15.95 28.92
N ARG A 367 -5.52 -16.97 29.65
CA ARG A 367 -6.34 -18.05 29.07
C ARG A 367 -7.58 -17.52 28.36
N THR A 368 -8.30 -16.59 28.99
CA THR A 368 -9.56 -16.03 28.48
C THR A 368 -9.31 -15.20 27.23
N GLY A 369 -8.29 -14.34 27.24
CA GLY A 369 -7.89 -13.49 26.13
C GLY A 369 -7.48 -14.32 24.92
N LEU A 370 -6.72 -15.41 25.11
CA LEU A 370 -6.33 -16.30 24.00
C LEU A 370 -7.56 -16.94 23.36
N ILE A 371 -8.46 -17.53 24.15
CA ILE A 371 -9.69 -18.17 23.63
C ILE A 371 -10.59 -17.13 22.95
N ALA A 372 -10.73 -15.94 23.52
CA ALA A 372 -11.51 -14.85 22.94
C ALA A 372 -10.92 -14.38 21.60
N THR A 373 -9.60 -14.36 21.48
CA THR A 373 -8.88 -14.00 20.25
C THR A 373 -9.14 -15.02 19.16
N VAL A 374 -8.95 -16.31 19.46
CA VAL A 374 -9.21 -17.41 18.52
C VAL A 374 -10.69 -17.44 18.13
N ARG A 375 -11.62 -17.20 19.08
CA ARG A 375 -13.06 -17.07 18.81
C ARG A 375 -13.37 -15.90 17.87
N ALA A 376 -12.75 -14.75 18.08
CA ALA A 376 -12.94 -13.57 17.24
C ALA A 376 -12.41 -13.79 15.81
N ILE A 377 -11.26 -14.45 15.67
CA ILE A 377 -10.76 -14.87 14.34
C ILE A 377 -11.75 -15.83 13.70
N ALA A 378 -12.16 -16.89 14.40
CA ALA A 378 -13.10 -17.88 13.87
C ALA A 378 -14.43 -17.23 13.42
N ALA A 379 -15.00 -16.34 14.23
CA ALA A 379 -16.21 -15.59 13.88
C ALA A 379 -16.04 -14.73 12.63
N SER A 380 -14.86 -14.13 12.43
CA SER A 380 -14.57 -13.32 11.24
C SER A 380 -14.54 -14.12 9.93
N THR A 381 -14.24 -15.42 10.00
CA THR A 381 -14.16 -16.29 8.81
C THR A 381 -15.51 -16.81 8.32
N ARG A 382 -16.52 -16.83 9.20
CA ARG A 382 -17.83 -17.47 8.96
C ARG A 382 -17.75 -18.90 8.42
N ALA A 383 -16.65 -19.62 8.70
CA ALA A 383 -16.45 -20.96 8.20
C ALA A 383 -17.50 -21.93 8.76
N ARG A 384 -18.12 -22.71 7.87
CA ARG A 384 -19.10 -23.75 8.27
C ARG A 384 -18.43 -25.01 8.80
N THR A 385 -17.19 -25.26 8.37
CA THR A 385 -16.35 -26.37 8.83
C THR A 385 -15.04 -25.83 9.35
N VAL A 386 -14.66 -26.28 10.55
CA VAL A 386 -13.38 -25.97 11.18
C VAL A 386 -12.58 -27.25 11.39
N ARG A 387 -11.33 -27.25 10.94
CA ARG A 387 -10.38 -28.35 11.16
C ARG A 387 -9.48 -28.04 12.33
N ILE A 388 -9.26 -29.02 13.19
CA ILE A 388 -8.38 -28.94 14.37
C ILE A 388 -7.56 -30.22 14.52
N GLN A 389 -6.54 -30.19 15.36
CA GLN A 389 -5.81 -31.39 15.77
C GLN A 389 -6.59 -32.22 16.82
N ASP A 390 -6.07 -33.40 17.16
CA ASP A 390 -6.64 -34.27 18.18
C ASP A 390 -6.32 -33.76 19.59
N GLY A 391 -7.35 -33.30 20.31
CA GLY A 391 -7.24 -32.79 21.67
C GLY A 391 -7.21 -33.84 22.78
N ARG A 392 -7.34 -35.13 22.43
CA ARG A 392 -7.43 -36.23 23.41
C ARG A 392 -6.07 -36.53 24.03
N PRO A 393 -6.01 -36.89 25.32
CA PRO A 393 -4.77 -37.27 25.97
C PRO A 393 -4.24 -38.63 25.46
N GLN A 394 -2.96 -38.91 25.77
CA GLN A 394 -2.32 -40.22 25.60
C GLN A 394 -2.29 -40.75 24.14
N GLN A 395 -2.19 -39.86 23.15
CA GLN A 395 -2.11 -40.24 21.73
C GLN A 395 -0.67 -40.35 21.20
N ASN A 396 0.35 -40.24 22.07
CA ASN A 396 1.75 -40.10 21.68
C ASN A 396 1.93 -38.98 20.63
N ASP A 397 1.45 -37.79 20.99
CA ASP A 397 1.36 -36.62 20.12
C ASP A 397 1.96 -35.39 20.83
N HIS A 398 2.17 -34.30 20.08
CA HIS A 398 2.75 -33.07 20.63
C HIS A 398 1.80 -32.39 21.63
N ALA A 399 2.34 -31.85 22.73
CA ALA A 399 1.54 -31.15 23.72
C ALA A 399 0.77 -29.94 23.15
N ASP A 400 1.39 -29.19 22.24
CA ASP A 400 0.72 -28.08 21.56
C ASP A 400 -0.42 -28.51 20.63
N HIS A 401 -0.36 -29.69 20.01
CA HIS A 401 -1.49 -30.22 19.23
C HIS A 401 -2.71 -30.39 20.13
N MET A 402 -2.51 -30.97 21.31
CA MET A 402 -3.57 -31.16 22.29
C MET A 402 -4.09 -29.82 22.85
N ALA A 403 -3.20 -28.90 23.18
CA ALA A 403 -3.56 -27.59 23.72
C ALA A 403 -4.30 -26.74 22.68
N GLY A 404 -3.80 -26.70 21.45
CA GLY A 404 -4.41 -25.97 20.35
C GLY A 404 -5.81 -26.48 20.02
N ALA A 405 -6.01 -27.80 19.99
CA ALA A 405 -7.32 -28.40 19.82
C ALA A 405 -8.30 -28.03 20.96
N ARG A 406 -7.83 -27.93 22.21
CA ARG A 406 -8.66 -27.49 23.36
C ARG A 406 -9.05 -26.01 23.25
N ILE A 407 -8.08 -25.15 22.91
CA ILE A 407 -8.34 -23.71 22.67
C ILE A 407 -9.39 -23.56 21.57
N ALA A 408 -9.24 -24.28 20.46
CA ALA A 408 -10.18 -24.24 19.36
C ALA A 408 -11.57 -24.75 19.75
N ALA A 409 -11.66 -25.86 20.49
CA ALA A 409 -12.94 -26.40 20.97
C ALA A 409 -13.68 -25.39 21.88
N GLU A 410 -12.98 -24.76 22.82
CA GLU A 410 -13.55 -23.72 23.69
C GLU A 410 -13.94 -22.45 22.92
N ALA A 411 -13.10 -22.04 21.95
CA ALA A 411 -13.39 -20.89 21.10
C ALA A 411 -14.66 -21.11 20.26
N LEU A 412 -14.91 -22.34 19.81
CA LEU A 412 -16.04 -22.71 18.96
C LEU A 412 -17.28 -23.16 19.75
N ALA A 413 -17.20 -23.26 21.08
CA ALA A 413 -18.32 -23.68 21.92
C ALA A 413 -19.56 -22.82 21.71
N GLY A 414 -20.70 -23.46 21.41
CA GLY A 414 -22.00 -22.80 21.20
C GLY A 414 -22.18 -22.16 19.82
N THR A 415 -21.21 -22.25 18.90
CA THR A 415 -21.31 -21.63 17.56
C THR A 415 -22.15 -22.43 16.56
N GLY A 416 -22.36 -23.73 16.80
CA GLY A 416 -22.99 -24.64 15.84
C GLY A 416 -22.10 -25.04 14.66
N THR A 417 -20.85 -24.58 14.63
CA THR A 417 -19.89 -24.89 13.56
C THR A 417 -19.49 -26.36 13.58
N ARG A 418 -19.40 -26.98 12.39
CA ARG A 418 -18.96 -28.37 12.27
C ARG A 418 -17.45 -28.45 12.51
N VAL A 419 -17.03 -29.19 13.52
CA VAL A 419 -15.60 -29.44 13.82
C VAL A 419 -15.16 -30.80 13.30
N VAL A 420 -14.02 -30.85 12.63
CA VAL A 420 -13.36 -32.08 12.18
C VAL A 420 -11.96 -32.13 12.81
N ALA A 421 -11.69 -33.15 13.62
CA ALA A 421 -10.40 -33.31 14.27
C ALA A 421 -9.54 -34.36 13.55
N TYR A 422 -8.22 -34.16 13.54
CA TYR A 422 -7.23 -35.01 12.89
C TYR A 422 -6.16 -35.45 13.88
N ARG A 423 -5.76 -36.73 13.82
CA ARG A 423 -4.67 -37.26 14.66
C ARG A 423 -3.32 -36.75 14.15
N GLY A 424 -2.43 -36.35 15.07
CA GLY A 424 -1.05 -35.94 14.78
C GLY A 424 -0.07 -37.11 14.74
N TYR A 425 1.07 -37.00 15.43
CA TYR A 425 2.24 -37.87 15.22
C TYR A 425 2.01 -39.37 15.44
N GLY A 426 1.05 -39.73 16.31
CA GLY A 426 0.66 -41.12 16.56
C GLY A 426 0.19 -41.89 15.32
N ILE A 427 -0.17 -41.21 14.22
CA ILE A 427 -0.58 -41.88 12.97
C ILE A 427 0.53 -42.74 12.36
N ARG A 428 1.82 -42.55 12.71
CA ARG A 428 2.91 -43.34 12.11
C ARG A 428 2.75 -44.86 12.24
N SER A 429 2.04 -45.30 13.29
CA SER A 429 1.76 -46.70 13.57
C SER A 429 0.52 -47.26 12.87
N GLU A 430 -0.29 -46.40 12.23
CA GLU A 430 -1.47 -46.81 11.49
C GLU A 430 -1.10 -47.33 10.09
N PRO A 431 -1.98 -48.05 9.38
CA PRO A 431 -1.78 -48.35 7.96
C PRO A 431 -1.68 -47.07 7.10
N PRO A 432 -0.91 -47.06 5.99
CA PRO A 432 -0.98 -45.95 5.03
C PRO A 432 -2.35 -45.91 4.35
N ASN A 433 -2.95 -44.73 4.24
CA ASN A 433 -4.27 -44.55 3.62
C ASN A 433 -4.35 -43.38 2.62
N VAL A 434 -3.24 -42.68 2.37
CA VAL A 434 -3.12 -41.65 1.32
C VAL A 434 -2.11 -42.15 0.29
N SER A 435 -2.54 -42.28 -0.97
CA SER A 435 -1.74 -42.80 -2.07
C SER A 435 -2.07 -42.08 -3.39
N GLY A 436 -1.34 -42.39 -4.47
CA GLY A 436 -1.60 -41.83 -5.80
C GLY A 436 -1.45 -40.30 -5.87
N GLU A 437 -2.32 -39.66 -6.65
CA GLU A 437 -2.29 -38.21 -6.85
C GLU A 437 -2.50 -37.39 -5.55
N PRO A 438 -3.43 -37.75 -4.64
CA PRO A 438 -3.53 -37.09 -3.33
C PRO A 438 -2.21 -37.09 -2.56
N LEU A 439 -1.49 -38.22 -2.56
CA LEU A 439 -0.17 -38.31 -1.93
C LEU A 439 0.84 -37.41 -2.65
N ALA A 440 0.88 -37.45 -3.99
CA ALA A 440 1.81 -36.65 -4.77
C ALA A 440 1.60 -35.14 -4.54
N ARG A 441 0.34 -34.66 -4.48
CA ARG A 441 0.00 -33.26 -4.16
C ARG A 441 0.43 -32.87 -2.77
N LYS A 442 0.11 -33.71 -1.78
CA LYS A 442 0.51 -33.50 -0.39
C LYS A 442 2.03 -33.41 -0.25
N THR A 443 2.77 -34.30 -0.91
CA THR A 443 4.23 -34.26 -0.95
C THR A 443 4.74 -32.98 -1.62
N ARG A 444 4.17 -32.54 -2.75
CA ARG A 444 4.57 -31.27 -3.39
C ARG A 444 4.40 -30.06 -2.48
N ALA A 445 3.25 -29.95 -1.81
CA ALA A 445 2.99 -28.88 -0.84
C ALA A 445 3.99 -28.91 0.32
N LEU A 446 4.27 -30.11 0.86
CA LEU A 446 5.26 -30.27 1.93
C LEU A 446 6.68 -29.88 1.49
N LEU A 447 7.10 -30.22 0.28
CA LEU A 447 8.42 -29.83 -0.22
C LEU A 447 8.55 -28.32 -0.43
N SER A 448 7.47 -27.64 -0.80
CA SER A 448 7.45 -26.16 -0.84
C SER A 448 7.63 -25.55 0.55
N TYR A 449 7.02 -26.15 1.57
CA TYR A 449 7.22 -25.75 2.96
C TYR A 449 8.64 -26.03 3.45
N GLN A 450 9.16 -27.23 3.17
CA GLN A 450 10.46 -27.70 3.65
C GLN A 450 11.62 -26.77 3.27
N ALA A 451 11.53 -26.07 2.13
CA ALA A 451 12.54 -25.10 1.72
C ALA A 451 12.80 -23.99 2.76
N TYR A 452 11.87 -23.79 3.71
CA TYR A 452 11.92 -22.79 4.79
C TYR A 452 11.89 -23.42 6.20
N ASP A 453 11.90 -24.75 6.29
CA ASP A 453 12.01 -25.47 7.56
C ASP A 453 13.12 -26.53 7.45
N PRO A 454 14.36 -26.18 7.84
CA PRO A 454 15.48 -27.11 7.82
C PRO A 454 15.38 -28.22 8.87
N GLU A 455 14.49 -28.14 9.87
CA GLU A 455 14.33 -29.20 10.89
C GLU A 455 13.33 -30.27 10.47
N LEU A 456 12.43 -29.98 9.53
CA LEU A 456 11.43 -30.93 9.03
C LEU A 456 12.04 -32.22 8.46
N CYS A 457 13.21 -32.12 7.83
CA CYS A 457 13.93 -33.22 7.18
C CYS A 457 15.45 -33.06 7.40
N ARG A 458 16.19 -34.15 7.62
CA ARG A 458 17.65 -34.05 7.87
C ARG A 458 18.41 -33.62 6.63
N SER A 459 17.96 -34.00 5.44
CA SER A 459 18.42 -33.36 4.20
C SER A 459 17.29 -33.10 3.20
N ALA A 460 17.32 -31.91 2.60
CA ALA A 460 16.28 -31.41 1.70
C ALA A 460 16.10 -32.29 0.46
N ASP A 461 17.20 -32.79 -0.11
CA ASP A 461 17.23 -33.67 -1.28
C ASP A 461 16.60 -35.05 -1.06
N ARG A 462 16.43 -35.45 0.21
CA ARG A 462 15.81 -36.73 0.59
C ARG A 462 14.44 -36.58 1.23
N CYS A 463 13.91 -35.36 1.31
CA CYS A 463 12.61 -35.12 1.93
C CYS A 463 11.47 -35.61 1.01
N PRO A 464 10.35 -36.14 1.55
CA PRO A 464 10.21 -36.58 2.94
C PRO A 464 10.98 -37.88 3.20
N GLU A 465 11.66 -37.95 4.36
CA GLU A 465 12.34 -39.14 4.87
C GLU A 465 11.88 -39.47 6.30
N GLY A 466 12.33 -40.61 6.86
CA GLY A 466 12.07 -40.96 8.26
C GLY A 466 10.59 -40.95 8.66
N ASP A 467 10.30 -40.38 9.83
CA ASP A 467 8.94 -40.24 10.34
C ASP A 467 8.08 -39.31 9.46
N THR A 468 8.65 -38.26 8.86
CA THR A 468 7.96 -37.38 7.90
C THR A 468 7.42 -38.18 6.71
N ALA A 469 8.21 -39.10 6.16
CA ALA A 469 7.75 -39.99 5.09
C ALA A 469 6.64 -40.96 5.53
N LEU A 470 6.57 -41.30 6.82
CA LEU A 470 5.49 -42.12 7.37
C LEU A 470 4.21 -41.28 7.54
N TRP A 471 4.31 -40.07 8.07
CA TRP A 471 3.14 -39.21 8.30
C TRP A 471 2.46 -38.78 7.00
N VAL A 472 3.23 -38.41 5.97
CA VAL A 472 2.69 -37.88 4.71
C VAL A 472 1.78 -38.89 3.99
N ARG A 473 2.02 -40.19 4.15
CA ARG A 473 1.22 -41.29 3.57
C ARG A 473 -0.09 -41.56 4.31
N ARG A 474 -0.44 -40.73 5.31
CA ARG A 474 -1.55 -40.98 6.24
C ARG A 474 -2.36 -39.73 6.51
N GLN A 475 -3.65 -39.93 6.78
CA GLN A 475 -4.56 -38.94 7.33
C GLN A 475 -5.66 -39.67 8.10
N TYR A 476 -5.83 -39.35 9.39
CA TYR A 476 -6.83 -39.99 10.23
C TYR A 476 -7.68 -38.96 10.95
N ARG A 477 -8.99 -38.99 10.69
CA ARG A 477 -9.98 -38.20 11.44
C ARG A 477 -10.33 -38.88 12.75
N VAL A 478 -10.67 -38.09 13.76
CA VAL A 478 -11.10 -38.56 15.07
C VAL A 478 -12.31 -37.73 15.55
N PRO A 479 -13.10 -38.23 16.52
CA PRO A 479 -14.13 -37.42 17.14
C PRO A 479 -13.51 -36.17 17.80
N PRO A 480 -14.09 -34.97 17.59
CA PRO A 480 -13.61 -33.77 18.27
C PRO A 480 -13.84 -33.88 19.78
N ILE A 481 -12.97 -33.25 20.56
CA ILE A 481 -13.16 -33.14 22.00
C ILE A 481 -14.29 -32.16 22.34
N ALA A 482 -15.00 -32.42 23.44
CA ALA A 482 -15.95 -31.46 23.98
C ALA A 482 -15.21 -30.25 24.58
N PRO A 483 -15.77 -29.03 24.48
CA PRO A 483 -15.30 -27.89 25.27
C PRO A 483 -15.32 -28.23 26.77
N ARG A 484 -14.36 -27.70 27.53
CA ARG A 484 -14.28 -27.89 28.99
C ARG A 484 -14.51 -26.59 29.74
#